data_AF-A0A6N8HLG8-F1
#
_entry.id   AF-A0A6N8HLG8-F1
#
_cell.length_a   1.000
_cell.length_b   1.000
_cell.length_c   1.000
_cell.angle_alpha   90.00
_cell.angle_beta   90.00
_cell.angle_gamma   90.00
#
_symmetry.space_group_name_H-M   'P 1'
#
loop_
_entity.id
_entity.type
_entity.pdbx_description
1 polymer ?
#
loop_
_entity_poly.entity_id
_entity_poly.type
_entity_poly.pdbx_seq_one_letter_code
_entity_poly.pdbx_strand_id
1 'polypeptide(L)'
;MWQLTADHCKYIPVKKAENVVFTITDYRKDEQNDKQMVDILERNYKKIYAWVQGSNDLEYILSLSNKIEIVDPTLEAYDKLLDSDLDLDYVGTRLHAGIRALQKKRRSIIIGIDNRALEKQRDFNINVINRNEINSLDTYLNKEISTEIKLDVKAIEDWKAQFVK
;
A
#
# COMPACT_ATOMS: atom_id res chain seq x y z
N MET A 1 12.12 0.96 -1.44
CA MET A 1 12.59 2.30 -1.03
C MET A 1 13.47 2.93 -2.08
N TRP A 2 14.46 2.21 -2.62
CA TRP A 2 15.19 2.62 -3.82
C TRP A 2 14.25 3.12 -4.93
N GLN A 3 14.68 4.16 -5.66
CA GLN A 3 13.95 4.86 -6.73
C GLN A 3 12.83 5.82 -6.29
N LEU A 4 12.43 5.85 -5.01
CA LEU A 4 11.46 6.82 -4.49
C LEU A 4 12.12 8.18 -4.21
N THR A 5 12.73 8.77 -5.23
CA THR A 5 13.29 10.13 -5.16
C THR A 5 12.16 11.16 -5.06
N ALA A 6 12.50 12.40 -4.67
CA ALA A 6 11.54 13.51 -4.68
C ALA A 6 10.88 13.69 -6.06
N ASP A 7 11.66 13.58 -7.14
CA ASP A 7 11.15 13.69 -8.51
C ASP A 7 10.23 12.53 -8.90
N HIS A 8 10.53 11.31 -8.48
CA HIS A 8 9.62 10.18 -8.67
C HIS A 8 8.28 10.41 -7.94
N CYS A 9 8.34 10.87 -6.70
CA CYS A 9 7.16 11.06 -5.86
C CYS A 9 6.21 12.15 -6.39
N LYS A 10 6.72 13.17 -7.11
CA LYS A 10 5.89 14.19 -7.78
C LYS A 10 4.91 13.63 -8.81
N TYR A 11 5.19 12.45 -9.37
CA TYR A 11 4.32 11.79 -10.33
C TYR A 11 3.29 10.85 -9.68
N ILE A 12 3.32 10.70 -8.36
CA ILE A 12 2.33 9.91 -7.64
C ILE A 12 1.05 10.76 -7.50
N PRO A 13 -0.14 10.24 -7.88
CA PRO A 13 -1.39 10.96 -7.74
C PRO A 13 -1.67 11.39 -6.30
N VAL A 14 -2.15 12.62 -6.12
CA VAL A 14 -2.55 13.12 -4.79
C VAL A 14 -4.01 12.81 -4.46
N LYS A 15 -4.84 12.65 -5.48
CA LYS A 15 -6.27 12.35 -5.35
C LYS A 15 -6.51 10.84 -5.34
N LYS A 16 -7.61 10.44 -4.70
CA LYS A 16 -8.08 9.05 -4.68
C LYS A 16 -8.37 8.56 -6.10
N ALA A 17 -7.93 7.35 -6.39
CA ALA A 17 -8.24 6.66 -7.64
C ALA A 17 -9.68 6.09 -7.67
N GLU A 18 -10.14 5.69 -8.85
CA GLU A 18 -11.42 4.99 -9.01
C GLU A 18 -11.43 3.55 -8.46
N ASN A 19 -10.29 2.86 -8.50
CA ASN A 19 -10.13 1.45 -8.12
C ASN A 19 -9.05 1.29 -7.06
N VAL A 20 -9.04 0.15 -6.37
CA VAL A 20 -8.02 -0.16 -5.37
C VAL A 20 -7.54 -1.60 -5.47
N VAL A 21 -6.24 -1.81 -5.31
CA VAL A 21 -5.67 -3.11 -4.94
C VAL A 21 -5.31 -3.11 -3.47
N PHE A 22 -5.75 -4.13 -2.74
CA PHE A 22 -5.47 -4.28 -1.33
C PHE A 22 -4.80 -5.59 -1.02
N THR A 23 -4.19 -5.64 0.16
CA THR A 23 -3.61 -6.86 0.72
C THR A 23 -4.02 -6.95 2.18
N ILE A 24 -4.23 -8.18 2.64
CA ILE A 24 -4.37 -8.50 4.06
C ILE A 24 -3.23 -9.43 4.51
N THR A 25 -3.13 -9.66 5.81
CA THR A 25 -2.13 -10.56 6.37
C THR A 25 -2.80 -11.57 7.29
N ASP A 26 -2.79 -12.84 6.89
CA ASP A 26 -3.45 -13.94 7.60
C ASP A 26 -2.83 -14.32 8.96
N TYR A 27 -1.56 -14.02 9.21
CA TYR A 27 -0.88 -14.39 10.47
C TYR A 27 -1.14 -13.44 11.65
N ARG A 28 -1.82 -12.31 11.44
CA ARG A 28 -2.15 -11.33 12.48
C ARG A 28 -3.54 -10.76 12.24
N LYS A 29 -4.54 -11.64 12.12
CA LYS A 29 -5.94 -11.26 11.88
C LYS A 29 -6.46 -10.36 12.98
N ASP A 30 -7.36 -9.46 12.58
CA ASP A 30 -8.19 -8.65 13.46
C ASP A 30 -9.49 -8.42 12.71
N GLU A 31 -10.37 -9.42 12.82
CA GLU A 31 -11.55 -9.54 11.95
C GLU A 31 -12.41 -8.28 11.98
N GLN A 32 -12.52 -7.62 13.14
CA GLN A 32 -13.26 -6.38 13.27
C GLN A 32 -12.65 -5.25 12.42
N ASN A 33 -11.37 -4.94 12.64
CA ASN A 33 -10.73 -3.83 11.93
C ASN A 33 -10.48 -4.15 10.45
N ASP A 34 -10.20 -5.41 10.14
CA ASP A 34 -10.00 -5.90 8.77
C ASP A 34 -11.31 -5.86 7.98
N LYS A 35 -12.44 -6.27 8.60
CA LYS A 35 -13.77 -6.12 7.99
C LYS A 35 -14.12 -4.66 7.77
N GLN A 36 -13.85 -3.81 8.75
CA GLN A 36 -14.07 -2.37 8.64
C GLN A 36 -13.24 -1.74 7.51
N MET A 37 -11.99 -2.15 7.33
CA MET A 37 -11.17 -1.76 6.19
C MET A 37 -11.85 -2.13 4.87
N VAL A 38 -12.23 -3.41 4.70
CA VAL A 38 -12.89 -3.89 3.48
C VAL A 38 -14.19 -3.12 3.19
N ASP A 39 -15.02 -2.89 4.22
CA ASP A 39 -16.27 -2.13 4.08
C ASP A 39 -16.03 -0.67 3.65
N ILE A 40 -14.95 -0.04 4.15
CA ILE A 40 -14.56 1.30 3.71
C ILE A 40 -14.12 1.27 2.24
N LEU A 41 -13.35 0.26 1.82
CA LEU A 41 -12.92 0.13 0.43
C LEU A 41 -14.13 -0.07 -0.50
N GLU A 42 -15.09 -0.92 -0.13
CA GLU A 42 -16.32 -1.18 -0.91
C GLU A 42 -17.19 0.06 -1.10
N ARG A 43 -17.23 0.96 -0.12
CA ARG A 43 -17.97 2.22 -0.25
C ARG A 43 -17.25 3.25 -1.10
N ASN A 44 -15.91 3.19 -1.18
CA ASN A 44 -15.10 4.26 -1.74
C ASN A 44 -14.57 3.99 -3.15
N TYR A 45 -14.51 2.74 -3.59
CA TYR A 45 -13.94 2.35 -4.87
C TYR A 45 -14.93 1.57 -5.73
N LYS A 46 -14.83 1.71 -7.06
CA LYS A 46 -15.71 1.01 -8.00
C LYS A 46 -15.36 -0.47 -8.11
N LYS A 47 -14.06 -0.78 -8.17
CA LYS A 47 -13.53 -2.14 -8.17
C LYS A 47 -12.45 -2.33 -7.12
N ILE A 48 -12.43 -3.52 -6.55
CA ILE A 48 -11.50 -3.92 -5.51
C ILE A 48 -10.79 -5.18 -5.94
N TYR A 49 -9.47 -5.10 -5.95
CA TYR A 49 -8.56 -6.20 -6.24
C TYR A 49 -7.89 -6.65 -4.96
N ALA A 50 -7.74 -7.95 -4.73
CA ALA A 50 -6.92 -8.47 -3.63
C ALA A 50 -5.71 -9.20 -4.16
N TRP A 51 -4.52 -8.76 -3.78
CA TRP A 51 -3.30 -9.52 -4.02
C TRP A 51 -2.96 -10.37 -2.79
N VAL A 52 -3.03 -11.68 -2.95
CA VAL A 52 -2.81 -12.67 -1.90
C VAL A 52 -1.34 -13.10 -1.86
N GLN A 53 -0.73 -13.13 -0.66
CA GLN A 53 0.66 -13.55 -0.49
C GLN A 53 0.83 -14.68 0.54
N GLY A 54 0.03 -14.64 1.61
CA GLY A 54 -0.02 -15.65 2.66
C GLY A 54 -0.86 -16.85 2.23
N SER A 55 -0.56 -18.01 2.80
CA SER A 55 -1.24 -19.26 2.48
C SER A 55 -2.74 -19.22 2.75
N ASN A 56 -3.20 -18.42 3.73
CA ASN A 56 -4.60 -18.30 4.09
C ASN A 56 -5.19 -16.92 3.80
N ASP A 57 -4.49 -16.05 3.07
CA ASP A 57 -4.99 -14.71 2.72
C ASP A 57 -6.28 -14.83 1.90
N LEU A 58 -6.32 -15.77 0.93
CA LEU A 58 -7.49 -15.98 0.07
C LEU A 58 -8.73 -16.36 0.87
N GLU A 59 -8.63 -17.40 1.70
CA GLU A 59 -9.76 -17.84 2.54
C GLU A 59 -10.25 -16.71 3.46
N TYR A 60 -9.31 -15.96 4.04
CA TYR A 60 -9.65 -14.86 4.93
C TYR A 60 -10.31 -13.68 4.18
N ILE A 61 -9.84 -13.33 2.99
CA ILE A 61 -10.48 -12.29 2.17
C ILE A 61 -11.90 -12.71 1.80
N LEU A 62 -12.09 -13.96 1.38
CA LEU A 62 -13.40 -14.49 1.02
C LEU A 62 -14.36 -14.56 2.21
N SER A 63 -13.86 -14.71 3.44
CA SER A 63 -14.70 -14.60 4.64
C SER A 63 -15.13 -13.16 4.96
N LEU A 64 -14.41 -12.15 4.45
CA LEU A 64 -14.72 -10.74 4.68
C LEU A 64 -15.65 -10.15 3.61
N SER A 65 -15.51 -10.58 2.35
CA SER A 65 -16.36 -10.14 1.24
C SER A 65 -16.27 -11.06 0.02
N ASN A 66 -17.34 -11.06 -0.79
CA ASN A 66 -17.43 -11.74 -2.08
C ASN A 66 -17.34 -10.81 -3.30
N LYS A 67 -17.13 -9.50 -3.11
CA LYS A 67 -17.09 -8.49 -4.20
C LYS A 67 -15.67 -8.13 -4.65
N ILE A 68 -14.72 -9.03 -4.42
CA ILE A 68 -13.29 -8.77 -4.58
C ILE A 68 -12.75 -9.62 -5.73
N GLU A 69 -12.07 -8.97 -6.68
CA GLU A 69 -11.35 -9.65 -7.76
C GLU A 69 -9.98 -10.13 -7.23
N ILE A 70 -9.73 -11.44 -7.24
CA ILE A 70 -8.46 -11.99 -6.76
C ILE A 70 -7.39 -11.84 -7.84
N VAL A 71 -6.24 -11.31 -7.45
CA VAL A 71 -5.02 -11.23 -8.27
C VAL A 71 -4.15 -12.43 -7.96
N ASP A 72 -3.59 -13.05 -9.00
CA ASP A 72 -2.71 -14.22 -8.84
C ASP A 72 -1.58 -13.95 -7.83
N PRO A 73 -1.19 -14.95 -7.02
CA PRO A 73 -0.18 -14.83 -5.96
C PRO A 73 1.26 -14.73 -6.49
N THR A 74 1.48 -14.03 -7.60
CA THR A 74 2.80 -13.81 -8.20
C THR A 74 3.12 -12.32 -8.20
N LEU A 75 4.40 -11.98 -8.09
CA LEU A 75 4.85 -10.59 -8.21
C LEU A 75 4.58 -10.05 -9.62
N GLU A 76 4.68 -10.90 -10.64
CA GLU A 76 4.40 -10.53 -12.04
C GLU A 76 2.95 -10.09 -12.23
N ALA A 77 1.98 -10.82 -11.68
CA ALA A 77 0.57 -10.44 -11.77
C ALA A 77 0.29 -9.12 -11.04
N TYR A 78 0.91 -8.92 -9.87
CA TYR A 78 0.79 -7.67 -9.14
C TYR A 78 1.42 -6.48 -9.88
N ASP A 79 2.62 -6.66 -10.43
CA ASP A 79 3.28 -5.64 -11.24
C ASP A 79 2.47 -5.30 -12.49
N LYS A 80 1.92 -6.31 -13.17
CA LYS A 80 1.05 -6.10 -14.33
C LYS A 80 -0.19 -5.28 -13.99
N LEU A 81 -0.80 -5.52 -12.83
CA LEU A 81 -1.93 -4.73 -12.35
C LEU A 81 -1.50 -3.29 -12.05
N LEU A 82 -0.39 -3.11 -11.33
CA LEU A 82 0.15 -1.79 -10.99
C LEU A 82 0.63 -1.01 -12.21
N ASP A 83 1.07 -1.66 -13.28
CA ASP A 83 1.52 -1.02 -14.53
C ASP A 83 0.38 -0.78 -15.54
N SER A 84 -0.84 -1.24 -15.24
CA SER A 84 -2.00 -1.10 -16.15
C SER A 84 -2.48 0.35 -16.30
N ASP A 85 -3.31 0.64 -17.30
CA ASP A 85 -3.90 1.98 -17.44
C ASP A 85 -5.07 2.26 -16.47
N LEU A 86 -5.34 1.35 -15.52
CA LEU A 86 -6.35 1.56 -14.50
C LEU A 86 -5.97 2.71 -13.58
N ASP A 87 -6.93 3.58 -13.27
CA ASP A 87 -6.81 4.49 -12.14
C ASP A 87 -6.92 3.68 -10.85
N LEU A 88 -5.78 3.49 -10.16
CA LEU A 88 -5.61 2.46 -9.14
C LEU A 88 -4.78 2.97 -7.94
N ASP A 89 -5.37 2.85 -6.75
CA ASP A 89 -4.70 3.04 -5.47
C ASP A 89 -4.25 1.71 -4.87
N TYR A 90 -3.32 1.77 -3.91
CA TYR A 90 -3.03 0.69 -3.00
C TYR A 90 -3.48 1.03 -1.57
N VAL A 91 -4.15 0.10 -0.89
CA VAL A 91 -4.43 0.19 0.55
C VAL A 91 -4.21 -1.18 1.18
N GLY A 92 -3.39 -1.35 2.22
CA GLY A 92 -3.30 -2.68 2.82
C GLY A 92 -2.18 -2.92 3.83
N THR A 93 -2.21 -4.09 4.45
CA THR A 93 -1.35 -4.45 5.59
C THR A 93 0.06 -4.91 5.22
N ARG A 94 0.32 -5.23 3.95
CA ARG A 94 1.65 -5.68 3.47
C ARG A 94 2.51 -4.48 3.11
N LEU A 95 3.39 -4.05 4.02
CA LEU A 95 4.32 -2.93 3.81
C LEU A 95 5.01 -2.96 2.42
N HIS A 96 5.61 -4.09 2.04
CA HIS A 96 6.35 -4.20 0.79
C HIS A 96 5.48 -4.07 -0.47
N ALA A 97 4.22 -4.51 -0.41
CA ALA A 97 3.28 -4.31 -1.51
C ALA A 97 3.00 -2.81 -1.70
N GLY A 98 2.74 -2.08 -0.60
CA GLY A 98 2.59 -0.63 -0.65
C GLY A 98 3.83 0.10 -1.17
N ILE A 99 5.04 -0.30 -0.74
CA ILE A 99 6.27 0.27 -1.30
C ILE A 99 6.41 -0.01 -2.80
N ARG A 100 6.02 -1.21 -3.26
CA ARG A 100 6.03 -1.56 -4.68
C ARG A 100 5.03 -0.71 -5.46
N ALA A 101 3.83 -0.50 -4.94
CA ALA A 101 2.83 0.40 -5.51
C ALA A 101 3.37 1.84 -5.67
N LEU A 102 4.04 2.37 -4.64
CA LEU A 102 4.73 3.68 -4.73
C LEU A 102 5.80 3.69 -5.85
N GLN A 103 6.59 2.61 -5.98
CA GLN A 103 7.60 2.49 -7.04
C GLN A 103 6.97 2.45 -8.44
N LYS A 104 5.74 1.96 -8.55
CA LYS A 104 4.92 1.99 -9.77
C LYS A 104 4.06 3.26 -9.90
N LYS A 105 4.40 4.30 -9.15
CA LYS A 105 3.73 5.62 -9.14
C LYS A 105 2.25 5.57 -8.74
N ARG A 106 1.85 4.57 -7.96
CA ARG A 106 0.51 4.48 -7.40
C ARG A 106 0.47 5.11 -6.03
N ARG A 107 -0.60 5.86 -5.76
CA ARG A 107 -0.89 6.36 -4.42
C ARG A 107 -1.12 5.15 -3.51
N SER A 108 -0.46 5.14 -2.36
CA SER A 108 -0.41 3.98 -1.47
C SER A 108 -0.65 4.41 -0.03
N ILE A 109 -1.47 3.65 0.68
CA ILE A 109 -1.76 3.82 2.11
C ILE A 109 -1.53 2.47 2.79
N ILE A 110 -0.54 2.42 3.66
CA ILE A 110 -0.18 1.18 4.34
C ILE A 110 -0.93 1.12 5.68
N ILE A 111 -1.60 0.01 5.95
CA ILE A 111 -2.26 -0.24 7.22
C ILE A 111 -1.26 -0.89 8.17
N GLY A 112 -0.84 -0.13 9.19
CA GLY A 112 0.13 -0.57 10.18
C GLY A 112 -0.50 -1.57 11.15
N ILE A 113 -0.11 -2.84 11.04
CA ILE A 113 -0.50 -3.92 11.97
C ILE A 113 0.58 -4.19 13.04
N ASP A 114 1.72 -3.51 12.92
CA ASP A 114 2.86 -3.58 13.82
C ASP A 114 3.70 -2.29 13.76
N ASN A 115 4.71 -2.20 14.60
CA ASN A 115 5.58 -1.03 14.68
C ASN A 115 6.44 -0.82 13.44
N ARG A 116 6.65 -1.84 12.58
CA ARG A 116 7.53 -1.70 11.41
C ARG A 116 7.01 -0.66 10.44
N ALA A 117 5.69 -0.61 10.22
CA ALA A 117 5.09 0.41 9.37
C ALA A 117 5.27 1.82 9.98
N LEU A 118 5.09 1.96 11.29
CA LEU A 118 5.26 3.23 12.01
C LEU A 118 6.72 3.70 12.03
N GLU A 119 7.66 2.78 12.19
CA GLU A 119 9.10 3.05 12.07
C GLU A 119 9.43 3.52 10.65
N LYS A 120 8.93 2.84 9.62
CA LYS A 120 9.13 3.31 8.24
C LYS A 120 8.46 4.64 7.95
N GLN A 121 7.31 4.94 8.55
CA GLN A 121 6.71 6.27 8.47
C GLN A 121 7.62 7.32 9.12
N ARG A 122 8.20 7.03 10.29
CA ARG A 122 9.14 7.94 10.96
C ARG A 122 10.41 8.17 10.13
N ASP A 123 10.98 7.11 9.59
CA ASP A 123 12.24 7.15 8.87
C ASP A 123 12.10 7.75 7.45
N PHE A 124 11.00 7.42 6.76
CA PHE A 124 10.85 7.68 5.32
C PHE A 124 9.61 8.49 4.95
N ASN A 125 8.73 8.83 5.91
CA ASN A 125 7.50 9.59 5.67
C ASN A 125 6.53 8.93 4.67
N ILE A 126 6.38 7.60 4.77
CA ILE A 126 5.34 6.85 4.04
C ILE A 126 3.95 7.10 4.64
N ASN A 127 2.91 7.04 3.81
CA ASN A 127 1.52 7.16 4.27
C ASN A 127 1.08 5.89 5.01
N VAL A 128 0.84 6.01 6.31
CA VAL A 128 0.46 4.89 7.17
C VAL A 128 -0.74 5.30 8.03
N ILE A 129 -1.72 4.40 8.15
CA ILE A 129 -2.78 4.45 9.16
C ILE A 129 -2.60 3.26 10.08
N ASN A 130 -2.65 3.46 11.40
CA ASN A 130 -2.64 2.34 12.34
C ASN A 130 -3.95 1.56 12.21
N ARG A 131 -3.91 0.22 12.23
CA ARG A 131 -5.14 -0.59 12.16
C ARG A 131 -6.16 -0.24 13.24
N ASN A 132 -5.72 0.19 14.42
CA ASN A 132 -6.62 0.63 15.50
C ASN A 132 -7.34 1.96 15.21
N GLU A 133 -6.91 2.68 14.18
CA GLU A 133 -7.47 3.96 13.72
C GLU A 133 -8.12 3.80 12.34
N ILE A 134 -8.53 2.58 11.98
CA ILE A 134 -9.09 2.27 10.65
C ILE A 134 -10.38 3.06 10.35
N ASN A 135 -11.08 3.52 11.38
CA ASN A 135 -12.22 4.44 11.27
C ASN A 135 -11.86 5.75 10.55
N SER A 136 -10.61 6.20 10.63
CA SER A 136 -10.13 7.40 9.95
C SER A 136 -9.84 7.19 8.45
N LEU A 137 -9.76 5.93 7.99
CA LEU A 137 -9.37 5.60 6.62
C LEU A 137 -10.30 6.26 5.60
N ASP A 138 -11.61 6.23 5.82
CA ASP A 138 -12.60 6.84 4.91
C ASP A 138 -12.33 8.34 4.67
N THR A 139 -12.08 9.08 5.75
CA THR A 139 -11.74 10.50 5.68
C THR A 139 -10.37 10.71 5.03
N TYR A 140 -9.40 9.85 5.32
CA TYR A 140 -8.05 9.94 4.75
C TYR A 140 -8.05 9.67 3.25
N LEU A 141 -8.81 8.67 2.80
CA LEU A 141 -8.97 8.32 1.39
C LEU A 141 -9.46 9.49 0.55
N ASN A 142 -10.45 10.24 1.05
CA ASN A 142 -11.10 11.32 0.31
C ASN A 142 -10.38 12.68 0.43
N LYS A 143 -9.23 12.74 1.10
CA LYS A 143 -8.34 13.90 1.12
C LYS A 143 -7.28 13.80 0.03
N GLU A 144 -6.75 14.96 -0.36
CA GLU A 144 -5.51 15.01 -1.14
C GLU A 144 -4.33 14.60 -0.24
N ILE A 145 -3.53 13.64 -0.71
CA ILE A 145 -2.37 13.13 0.01
C ILE A 145 -1.15 13.28 -0.89
N SER A 146 -0.24 14.17 -0.51
CA SER A 146 1.08 14.25 -1.12
C SER A 146 1.93 13.06 -0.65
N THR A 147 2.62 12.39 -1.57
CA THR A 147 3.65 11.41 -1.22
C THR A 147 5.01 12.11 -1.20
N GLU A 148 5.65 12.16 -0.04
CA GLU A 148 6.96 12.79 0.13
C GLU A 148 7.90 11.85 0.87
N ILE A 149 8.57 10.96 0.11
CA ILE A 149 9.49 10.00 0.70
C ILE A 149 10.82 10.69 1.05
N LYS A 150 11.21 10.61 2.33
CA LYS A 150 12.47 11.16 2.84
C LYS A 150 13.55 10.09 2.81
N LEU A 151 14.46 10.17 1.86
CA LEU A 151 15.65 9.31 1.81
C LEU A 151 16.87 10.12 2.27
N ASP A 152 17.72 9.50 3.09
CA ASP A 152 19.04 10.07 3.39
C ASP A 152 19.98 9.85 2.18
N VAL A 153 19.83 10.74 1.20
CA VAL A 153 20.58 10.67 -0.07
C VAL A 153 22.07 10.74 0.19
N LYS A 154 22.51 11.56 1.16
CA LYS A 154 23.91 11.68 1.54
C LYS A 154 24.46 10.35 2.06
N ALA A 155 23.76 9.70 3.00
CA ALA A 155 24.20 8.40 3.50
C ALA A 155 24.22 7.33 2.40
N ILE A 156 23.28 7.38 1.44
CA ILE A 156 23.26 6.48 0.27
C ILE A 156 24.47 6.74 -0.64
N GLU A 157 24.80 8.00 -0.90
CA GLU A 157 25.95 8.40 -1.73
C GLU A 157 27.28 8.03 -1.05
N ASP A 158 27.44 8.33 0.24
CA ASP A 158 28.60 7.95 1.04
C ASP A 158 28.80 6.43 1.02
N TRP A 159 27.71 5.66 1.17
CA TRP A 159 27.76 4.20 1.07
C TRP A 159 28.10 3.72 -0.35
N LYS A 160 27.62 4.37 -1.42
CA LYS A 160 27.97 3.98 -2.80
C LYS A 160 29.42 4.29 -3.14
N ALA A 161 29.94 5.42 -2.65
CA ALA A 161 31.28 5.89 -2.93
C ALA A 161 32.35 4.89 -2.49
N GLN A 162 32.10 4.08 -1.45
CA GLN A 162 33.03 3.04 -0.99
C GLN A 162 33.33 1.96 -2.04
N PHE A 163 32.49 1.82 -3.08
CA PHE A 163 32.65 0.83 -4.14
C PHE A 163 33.27 1.41 -5.41
N VAL A 164 33.45 2.73 -5.51
CA VAL A 164 34.12 3.39 -6.62
C VAL A 164 35.61 3.46 -6.28
N LYS A 165 36.44 2.74 -7.04
CA LYS A 165 37.90 2.77 -6.93
C LYS A 165 38.48 4.05 -7.51
#